data_AF-A0A920E483-F1
#
_entry.id   AF-A0A920E483-F1
#
_cell.length_a   1.000
_cell.length_b   1.000
_cell.length_c   1.000
_cell.angle_alpha   90.00
_cell.angle_beta   90.00
_cell.angle_gamma   90.00
#
_symmetry.space_group_name_H-M   'P 1'
#
loop_
_entity.id
_entity.type
_entity.pdbx_description
1 polymer ?
#
loop_
_entity_poly.entity_id
_entity_poly.type
_entity_poly.pdbx_seq_one_letter_code
_entity_poly.pdbx_strand_id
1 'polypeptide(L)'
;MVAFAENNEQLVGQSAKRQAVTNPEKTLFAIKRLVGRRMDDPSVKKDSDVLPYKIVAGENDDAWVLIDDKKYSPSQISAMILQKMKETAEKFLENQSRKQ
;
A
#
# COMPACT_ATOMS: atom_id res chain seq x y z
N MET A 1 -2.16 -5.66 1.33
CA MET A 1 -1.37 -5.42 0.11
C MET A 1 -2.14 -4.46 -0.75
N VAL A 2 -1.43 -3.52 -1.35
CA VAL A 2 -1.94 -2.56 -2.33
C VAL A 2 -1.06 -2.70 -3.56
N ALA A 3 -1.63 -2.70 -4.75
CA ALA A 3 -0.84 -2.73 -5.96
C ALA A 3 -1.40 -1.77 -7.00
N PHE A 4 -0.52 -1.21 -7.81
CA PHE A 4 -0.88 -0.34 -8.94
C PHE A 4 -0.70 -1.14 -10.22
N ALA A 5 -1.82 -1.46 -10.87
CA ALA A 5 -1.85 -2.16 -12.14
C ALA A 5 -1.63 -1.18 -13.30
N GLU A 6 -1.64 -1.72 -14.52
CA GLU A 6 -1.62 -0.91 -15.74
C GLU A 6 -2.80 0.09 -15.72
N ASN A 7 -2.60 1.29 -16.27
CA ASN A 7 -3.56 2.41 -16.23
C ASN A 7 -3.82 3.04 -14.85
N ASN A 8 -2.90 2.88 -13.89
CA ASN A 8 -3.05 3.39 -12.52
C ASN A 8 -4.27 2.82 -11.77
N GLU A 9 -4.80 1.66 -12.18
CA GLU A 9 -5.84 1.00 -11.41
C GLU A 9 -5.27 0.51 -10.08
N GLN A 10 -5.98 0.83 -8.99
CA GLN A 10 -5.57 0.47 -7.64
C GLN A 10 -6.23 -0.86 -7.22
N LEU A 11 -5.42 -1.88 -6.97
CA LEU A 11 -5.84 -3.17 -6.47
C LEU A 11 -5.52 -3.30 -4.98
N VAL A 12 -6.45 -3.87 -4.20
CA VAL A 12 -6.28 -4.04 -2.74
C VAL A 12 -6.65 -5.47 -2.33
N GLY A 13 -5.88 -6.04 -1.39
CA GLY A 13 -6.17 -7.34 -0.81
C GLY A 13 -5.75 -8.50 -1.72
N GLN A 14 -6.68 -9.44 -1.98
CA GLN A 14 -6.38 -10.65 -2.76
C GLN A 14 -6.02 -10.34 -4.21
N SER A 15 -6.67 -9.37 -4.84
CA SER A 15 -6.35 -8.96 -6.22
C SER A 15 -4.90 -8.46 -6.31
N ALA A 16 -4.46 -7.63 -5.36
CA ALA A 16 -3.07 -7.19 -5.27
C ALA A 16 -2.10 -8.36 -5.03
N LYS A 17 -2.45 -9.31 -4.14
CA LYS A 17 -1.61 -10.47 -3.84
C LYS A 17 -1.37 -11.37 -5.06
N ARG A 18 -2.39 -11.55 -5.92
CA ARG A 18 -2.30 -12.43 -7.10
C ARG A 18 -1.25 -11.97 -8.12
N GLN A 19 -1.11 -10.66 -8.31
CA GLN A 19 -0.14 -10.10 -9.26
C GLN A 19 1.22 -9.76 -8.63
N ALA A 20 1.42 -10.02 -7.33
CA ALA A 20 2.64 -9.63 -6.62
C ALA A 20 3.92 -10.25 -7.24
N VAL A 21 3.81 -11.43 -7.86
CA VAL A 21 4.93 -12.11 -8.50
C VAL A 21 5.27 -11.50 -9.87
N THR A 22 4.26 -11.07 -10.62
CA THR A 22 4.43 -10.51 -11.98
C THR A 22 4.64 -9.00 -11.99
N ASN A 23 4.24 -8.31 -10.93
CA ASN A 23 4.38 -6.86 -10.76
C ASN A 23 4.91 -6.53 -9.35
N PRO A 24 6.15 -6.94 -9.02
CA PRO A 24 6.68 -6.83 -7.65
C PRO A 24 6.98 -5.38 -7.25
N GLU A 25 7.48 -4.56 -8.17
CA GLU A 25 7.87 -3.16 -7.89
C GLU A 25 6.68 -2.25 -7.60
N LYS A 26 5.50 -2.55 -8.17
CA LYS A 26 4.27 -1.79 -7.92
C LYS A 26 3.30 -2.48 -6.97
N THR A 27 3.73 -3.56 -6.31
CA THR A 27 2.92 -4.27 -5.30
C THR A 27 3.49 -4.05 -3.91
N LEU A 28 2.82 -3.19 -3.15
CA LEU A 28 3.18 -2.78 -1.82
C LEU A 28 2.62 -3.73 -0.75
N PHE A 29 3.51 -4.23 0.10
CA PHE A 29 3.21 -5.04 1.27
C PHE A 29 4.06 -4.56 2.45
N ALA A 30 3.77 -5.03 3.67
CA ALA A 30 4.52 -4.66 4.87
C ALA A 30 4.68 -3.13 5.13
N ILE A 31 3.83 -2.28 4.53
CA ILE A 31 3.97 -0.82 4.60
C ILE A 31 3.93 -0.26 6.02
N LYS A 32 3.28 -0.97 6.94
CA LYS A 32 3.22 -0.64 8.38
C LYS A 32 4.62 -0.50 9.00
N ARG A 33 5.63 -1.18 8.46
CA ARG A 33 7.02 -1.07 8.93
C ARG A 33 7.63 0.32 8.71
N LEU A 34 7.14 1.06 7.71
CA LEU A 34 7.64 2.39 7.34
C LEU A 34 6.89 3.53 8.04
N VAL A 35 5.72 3.26 8.63
CA VAL A 35 4.90 4.30 9.28
C VAL A 35 5.66 4.92 10.44
N GLY A 36 5.86 6.25 10.39
CA GLY A 36 6.56 7.02 11.41
C GLY A 36 8.07 6.77 11.46
N ARG A 37 8.66 6.22 10.38
CA ARG A 37 10.10 6.00 10.26
C ARG A 37 10.73 7.00 9.30
N ARG A 38 11.96 7.40 9.60
CA ARG A 38 12.78 8.23 8.72
C ARG A 38 13.64 7.38 7.79
N MET A 39 14.04 7.95 6.67
CA MET A 39 14.84 7.29 5.63
C MET A 39 16.23 6.84 6.13
N ASP A 40 16.77 7.51 7.14
CA ASP A 40 18.05 7.20 7.76
C ASP A 40 18.00 6.08 8.82
N ASP A 41 16.80 5.66 9.24
CA ASP A 41 16.61 4.58 10.23
C ASP A 41 17.25 3.26 9.72
N PRO A 42 18.10 2.59 10.51
CA PRO A 42 18.72 1.32 10.12
C PRO A 42 17.72 0.23 9.70
N SER A 43 16.51 0.25 10.24
CA SER A 43 15.44 -0.68 9.85
C SER A 43 14.92 -0.41 8.44
N VAL A 44 14.80 0.87 8.05
CA VAL A 44 14.37 1.27 6.70
C VAL A 44 15.43 0.94 5.66
N LYS A 45 16.72 1.06 6.00
CA LYS A 45 17.81 0.63 5.11
C LYS A 45 17.75 -0.87 4.81
N LYS A 46 17.61 -1.70 5.84
CA LYS A 46 17.42 -3.16 5.68
C LYS A 46 16.17 -3.48 4.85
N ASP A 47 15.09 -2.75 5.07
CA ASP A 47 13.86 -2.91 4.31
C ASP A 47 14.06 -2.55 2.83
N SER A 48 14.82 -1.50 2.55
CA SER A 48 15.15 -1.06 1.18
C SER A 48 15.99 -2.08 0.41
N ASP A 49 16.82 -2.87 1.09
CA ASP A 49 17.65 -3.91 0.48
C ASP A 49 16.86 -5.18 0.14
N VAL A 50 15.74 -5.44 0.84
CA VAL A 50 15.00 -6.71 0.75
C VAL A 50 13.69 -6.57 0.00
N LEU A 51 13.07 -5.39 0.02
CA LEU A 51 11.78 -5.15 -0.60
C LEU A 51 11.94 -4.81 -2.09
N PRO A 52 11.03 -5.28 -2.96
CA PRO A 52 11.14 -5.06 -4.39
C PRO A 52 10.76 -3.66 -4.85
N TYR A 53 10.02 -2.90 -4.02
CA TYR A 53 9.55 -1.57 -4.35
C TYR A 53 10.48 -0.50 -3.77
N LYS A 54 10.54 0.66 -4.43
CA LYS A 54 11.48 1.71 -4.07
C LYS A 54 11.01 2.52 -2.87
N ILE A 55 11.82 2.54 -1.82
CA ILE A 55 11.66 3.43 -0.66
C ILE A 55 12.49 4.69 -0.91
N VAL A 56 11.91 5.87 -0.69
CA VAL A 56 12.52 7.17 -0.95
C VAL A 56 12.26 8.13 0.19
N ALA A 57 13.10 9.17 0.30
CA ALA A 57 12.82 10.28 1.20
C ALA A 57 11.57 11.06 0.73
N GLY A 58 10.60 11.14 1.63
CA GLY A 58 9.40 11.96 1.53
C GLY A 58 9.60 13.35 2.11
N GLU A 59 8.52 13.91 2.65
CA GLU A 59 8.58 15.14 3.43
C GLU A 59 9.29 14.87 4.77
N ASN A 60 10.08 15.83 5.27
CA ASN A 60 10.83 15.74 6.53
C ASN A 60 11.77 14.51 6.67
N ASP A 61 12.29 14.01 5.55
CA ASP A 61 13.09 12.77 5.46
C ASP A 61 12.34 11.50 5.92
N ASP A 62 11.01 11.50 5.93
CA ASP A 62 10.24 10.30 6.23
C ASP A 62 10.40 9.25 5.13
N ALA A 63 10.32 7.97 5.52
CA ALA A 63 10.40 6.85 4.60
C ALA A 63 9.08 6.70 3.82
N TRP A 64 9.08 7.12 2.55
CA TRP A 64 7.95 7.02 1.63
C TRP A 64 8.23 5.98 0.55
N VAL A 65 7.24 5.64 -0.26
CA VAL A 65 7.42 4.74 -1.41
C VAL A 65 7.23 5.49 -2.71
N LEU A 66 8.02 5.15 -3.72
CA LEU A 66 7.89 5.66 -5.08
C LEU A 66 7.24 4.59 -5.95
N ILE A 67 6.13 4.93 -6.58
CA ILE A 67 5.49 4.12 -7.61
C ILE A 67 5.40 4.97 -8.87
N ASP A 68 6.03 4.50 -9.95
CA ASP A 68 6.28 5.30 -11.14
C ASP A 68 6.96 6.63 -10.75
N ASP A 69 6.34 7.77 -11.07
CA ASP A 69 6.85 9.10 -10.73
C ASP A 69 6.15 9.73 -9.51
N LYS A 70 5.34 8.95 -8.78
CA LYS A 70 4.53 9.45 -7.66
C LYS A 70 5.03 8.90 -6.34
N LYS A 71 5.30 9.81 -5.41
CA LYS A 71 5.61 9.48 -4.01
C LYS A 71 4.32 9.30 -3.22
N TYR A 72 4.27 8.23 -2.43
CA TYR A 72 3.16 7.95 -1.53
C TYR A 72 3.68 7.80 -0.10
N SER A 73 3.01 8.46 0.85
CA SER A 73 3.29 8.25 2.25
C SER A 73 2.78 6.88 2.71
N PRO A 74 3.43 6.23 3.71
CA PRO A 74 2.94 4.98 4.26
C PRO A 74 1.49 5.06 4.77
N SER A 75 1.09 6.25 5.25
CA SER A 75 -0.27 6.54 5.69
C SER A 75 -1.28 6.54 4.54
N GLN A 76 -0.95 7.11 3.38
CA GLN A 76 -1.81 7.06 2.19
C GLN A 76 -2.05 5.62 1.73
N ILE A 77 -1.00 4.81 1.67
CA ILE A 77 -1.12 3.38 1.31
C ILE A 77 -1.95 2.62 2.35
N SER A 78 -1.79 2.94 3.64
CA SER A 78 -2.60 2.33 4.70
C SER A 78 -4.08 2.75 4.59
N ALA A 79 -4.36 3.99 4.22
CA ALA A 79 -5.72 4.50 4.02
C ALA A 79 -6.45 3.74 2.91
N MET A 80 -5.76 3.37 1.83
CA MET A 80 -6.31 2.53 0.75
C MET A 80 -6.80 1.16 1.27
N ILE A 81 -6.08 0.57 2.22
CA ILE A 81 -6.48 -0.69 2.86
C ILE A 81 -7.72 -0.47 3.74
N LEU A 82 -7.71 0.60 4.55
CA LEU A 82 -8.82 0.93 5.44
C LEU A 82 -10.10 1.28 4.66
N GLN A 83 -9.98 1.98 3.54
CA GLN A 83 -11.10 2.28 2.63
C GLN A 83 -11.74 0.97 2.12
N LYS A 84 -10.92 -0.04 1.79
CA LYS A 84 -11.45 -1.34 1.40
C LYS A 84 -12.21 -2.05 2.52
N MET A 85 -11.76 -1.90 3.77
CA MET A 85 -12.46 -2.47 4.93
C MET A 85 -13.79 -1.76 5.17
N LYS A 86 -13.81 -0.43 5.02
CA LYS A 86 -15.03 0.37 5.07
C LYS A 86 -16.04 -0.09 4.01
N GLU A 87 -15.63 -0.15 2.74
CA GLU A 87 -16.50 -0.63 1.64
C GLU A 87 -17.04 -2.04 1.90
N THR A 88 -16.23 -2.91 2.50
CA THR A 88 -16.64 -4.29 2.82
C THR A 88 -17.72 -4.29 3.88
N ALA A 89 -17.58 -3.46 4.92
CA ALA A 89 -18.60 -3.29 5.94
C ALA A 89 -19.89 -2.68 5.37
N GLU A 90 -19.78 -1.63 4.56
CA GLU A 90 -20.93 -0.97 3.90
C GLU A 90 -21.71 -1.97 3.04
N LYS A 91 -21.04 -2.75 2.18
CA LYS A 91 -21.68 -3.79 1.36
C LYS A 91 -22.38 -4.86 2.19
N PHE A 92 -21.78 -5.25 3.32
CA PHE A 92 -22.40 -6.21 4.21
C PHE A 92 -23.71 -5.67 4.80
N LEU A 93 -23.70 -4.42 5.27
CA LEU A 93 -24.88 -3.77 5.85
C LEU A 93 -25.98 -3.55 4.81
N GLU A 94 -25.66 -3.07 3.60
CA GLU A 94 -26.63 -2.91 2.51
C GLU A 94 -27.32 -4.23 2.14
N ASN A 95 -26.56 -5.33 2.09
CA ASN A 95 -27.10 -6.65 1.81
C ASN A 95 -28.05 -7.16 2.91
N GLN A 96 -27.88 -6.73 4.16
CA GLN A 96 -28.82 -7.05 5.23
C GLN A 96 -30.11 -6.23 5.12
N SER A 97 -30.00 -4.94 4.78
CA SER A 97 -31.17 -4.06 4.59
C SER A 97 -32.06 -4.48 3.43
N ARG A 98 -31.51 -5.11 2.38
CA ARG A 98 -32.28 -5.62 1.22
C ARG A 98 -33.00 -6.95 1.47
N LYS A 99 -32.76 -7.62 2.59
CA LYS A 99 -33.38 -8.92 2.94
C LYS A 99 -34.60 -8.80 3.85
N GLN A 100 -34.98 -7.58 4.24
CA GLN A 100 -36.23 -7.26 4.96
C GLN A 100 -37.20 -6.59 4.00
#